data_AF-A0AAW5QPY1-F1
#
_entry.id   AF-A0AAW5QPY1-F1
#
_cell.length_a   1.000
_cell.length_b   1.000
_cell.length_c   1.000
_cell.angle_alpha   90.00
_cell.angle_beta   90.00
_cell.angle_gamma   90.00
#
_symmetry.space_group_name_H-M   'P 1'
#
loop_
_entity.id
_entity.type
_entity.pdbx_description
1 polymer ?
#
loop_
_entity_poly.entity_id
_entity_poly.type
_entity_poly.pdbx_seq_one_letter_code
_entity_poly.pdbx_strand_id
1 'polypeptide(L)'
;TFFVCGQAYEYYHLVHEGTTLSSSAYGSVFYMTTGFHGMHVIGGLIAFVYLLIRTKLSKFTPAQATAAIVVSYYWHFVDIVWIGL
;
A
#
# COMPACT_ATOMS: atom_id res chain seq x y z
N THR A 1 -5.56 3.87 -4.89
CA THR A 1 -6.85 3.20 -4.61
C THR A 1 -7.13 2.04 -5.55
N PHE A 2 -6.96 2.20 -6.87
CA PHE A 2 -7.14 1.11 -7.85
C PHE A 2 -6.41 -0.19 -7.46
N PHE A 3 -5.12 -0.11 -7.11
CA PHE A 3 -4.34 -1.26 -6.65
C PHE A 3 -4.97 -2.01 -5.47
N VAL A 4 -5.33 -1.29 -4.40
CA VAL A 4 -5.92 -1.88 -3.19
C VAL A 4 -7.28 -2.52 -3.50
N CYS A 5 -8.09 -1.88 -4.36
CA CYS A 5 -9.37 -2.45 -4.78
C CYS A 5 -9.17 -3.73 -5.62
N GLY A 6 -8.20 -3.74 -6.53
CA GLY A 6 -7.85 -4.93 -7.31
C GLY A 6 -7.37 -6.08 -6.41
N GLN A 7 -6.50 -5.79 -5.45
CA GLN A 7 -6.02 -6.77 -4.47
C GLN A 7 -7.16 -7.34 -3.62
N ALA A 8 -8.10 -6.50 -3.17
CA ALA A 8 -9.27 -6.96 -2.41
C ALA A 8 -10.21 -7.84 -3.24
N TYR A 9 -10.41 -7.50 -4.53
CA TYR A 9 -11.17 -8.31 -5.46
C TYR A 9 -10.52 -9.68 -5.68
N GLU A 10 -9.20 -9.71 -5.89
CA GLU A 10 -8.45 -10.95 -6.06
C GLU A 10 -8.54 -11.85 -4.82
N TYR A 11 -8.40 -11.27 -3.62
CA TYR A 11 -8.57 -12.03 -2.38
C TYR A 11 -9.97 -12.61 -2.24
N TYR A 12 -11.00 -11.83 -2.58
CA TYR A 12 -12.37 -12.33 -2.58
C TYR A 12 -12.52 -13.53 -3.52
N HIS A 13 -11.98 -13.44 -4.74
CA HIS A 13 -12.02 -14.51 -5.73
C HIS A 13 -11.31 -15.78 -5.23
N LEU A 14 -10.07 -15.67 -4.77
CA LEU A 14 -9.26 -16.79 -4.29
C LEU A 14 -9.86 -17.49 -3.07
N VAL A 15 -10.47 -16.73 -2.15
CA VAL A 15 -11.19 -17.29 -1.00
C VAL A 15 -12.40 -18.12 -1.45
N HIS A 16 -13.14 -17.67 -2.47
CA HIS A 16 -14.27 -18.44 -3.03
C HIS A 16 -13.82 -19.71 -3.75
N GLU A 17 -12.61 -19.72 -4.32
CA GLU A 17 -11.99 -20.91 -4.92
C GLU A 17 -11.36 -21.86 -3.88
N GLY A 18 -11.42 -21.53 -2.58
CA GLY A 18 -10.97 -22.38 -1.48
C GLY A 18 -9.55 -22.11 -1.00
N THR A 19 -8.85 -21.12 -1.58
CA THR A 19 -7.56 -20.66 -1.05
C THR A 19 -7.83 -19.61 0.04
N THR A 20 -7.76 -20.04 1.30
CA THR A 20 -7.98 -19.18 2.47
C THR A 20 -6.71 -19.10 3.31
N LEU A 21 -6.68 -18.18 4.28
CA LEU A 21 -5.54 -18.02 5.21
C LEU A 21 -5.18 -19.33 5.93
N SER A 22 -6.18 -20.19 6.18
CA SER A 22 -6.01 -21.45 6.91
C SER A 22 -6.13 -22.69 6.03
N SER A 23 -6.30 -22.56 4.71
CA SER A 23 -6.47 -23.73 3.83
C SER A 23 -5.16 -24.47 3.56
N SER A 24 -4.04 -23.76 3.52
CA SER A 24 -2.71 -24.36 3.31
C SER A 24 -1.58 -23.45 3.81
N ALA A 25 -0.38 -24.02 3.93
CA ALA A 25 0.83 -23.24 4.20
C ALA A 25 1.07 -22.16 3.14
N TYR A 26 0.76 -22.47 1.87
CA TYR A 26 0.83 -21.50 0.77
C TYR A 26 -0.15 -20.34 0.98
N GLY A 27 -1.42 -20.63 1.24
CA GLY A 27 -2.44 -19.61 1.48
C GLY A 27 -2.08 -18.69 2.65
N SER A 28 -1.58 -19.26 3.75
CA SER A 28 -1.10 -18.49 4.91
C SER A 28 0.02 -17.53 4.55
N VAL A 29 1.10 -18.02 3.91
CA VAL A 29 2.24 -17.18 3.52
C VAL A 29 1.81 -16.13 2.50
N PHE A 30 1.04 -16.51 1.48
CA PHE A 30 0.55 -15.61 0.44
C PHE A 30 -0.23 -14.43 1.02
N TYR A 31 -1.27 -14.69 1.84
CA TYR A 31 -2.09 -13.62 2.39
C TYR A 31 -1.35 -12.79 3.44
N MET A 32 -0.42 -13.39 4.20
CA MET A 32 0.40 -12.62 5.16
C MET A 32 1.36 -11.67 4.45
N THR A 33 2.12 -12.13 3.45
CA THR A 33 3.11 -11.29 2.75
C THR A 33 2.44 -10.21 1.93
N THR A 34 1.47 -10.58 1.08
CA THR A 34 0.78 -9.63 0.21
C THR A 34 -0.18 -8.74 1.00
N GLY A 35 -0.77 -9.24 2.10
CA GLY A 35 -1.66 -8.46 2.96
C GLY A 35 -0.91 -7.40 3.77
N PHE A 36 0.25 -7.76 4.34
CA PHE A 36 1.10 -6.79 5.04
C PHE A 36 1.64 -5.71 4.08
N HIS A 37 2.00 -6.10 2.86
CA HIS A 37 2.32 -5.17 1.80
C HIS A 37 1.14 -4.24 1.48
N GLY A 38 -0.08 -4.78 1.32
CA GLY A 38 -1.30 -4.00 1.10
C GLY A 38 -1.55 -2.96 2.20
N MET A 39 -1.25 -3.29 3.46
CA MET A 39 -1.30 -2.32 4.57
C MET A 39 -0.30 -1.17 4.40
N HIS A 40 0.91 -1.43 3.90
CA HIS A 40 1.90 -0.38 3.60
C HIS A 40 1.42 0.54 2.47
N VAL A 41 0.82 -0.03 1.41
CA VAL A 41 0.23 0.77 0.32
C VAL A 41 -0.87 1.70 0.86
N ILE A 42 -1.76 1.19 1.72
CA ILE A 42 -2.80 2.01 2.37
C ILE A 42 -2.18 3.12 3.23
N GLY A 43 -1.16 2.81 4.03
CA GLY A 43 -0.41 3.80 4.81
C GLY A 43 0.21 4.90 3.95
N GLY A 44 0.79 4.53 2.80
CA GLY A 44 1.31 5.48 1.82
C GLY A 44 0.24 6.37 1.20
N LEU A 45 -0.93 5.82 0.89
CA LEU A 45 -2.07 6.60 0.38
C LEU A 45 -2.56 7.62 1.42
N ILE A 46 -2.62 7.23 2.70
CA ILE A 46 -2.95 8.15 3.80
C ILE A 46 -1.90 9.26 3.89
N ALA A 47 -0.61 8.92 3.81
CA ALA A 47 0.48 9.90 3.82
C ALA A 47 0.39 10.89 2.63
N PHE A 48 0.02 10.41 1.44
CA PHE A 48 -0.23 11.29 0.29
C PHE A 48 -1.39 12.24 0.51
N VAL A 49 -2.54 11.74 0.99
CA VAL A 49 -3.70 12.59 1.29
C VAL A 49 -3.34 13.65 2.32
N TYR A 50 -2.62 13.26 3.39
CA TYR A 50 -2.15 14.19 4.41
C TYR A 50 -1.21 15.26 3.84
N LEU A 51 -0.24 14.87 3.01
CA LEU A 51 0.69 15.81 2.36
C LEU A 51 -0.05 16.79 1.43
N LEU A 52 -1.04 16.31 0.65
CA LEU A 52 -1.86 17.14 -0.23
C LEU A 52 -2.69 18.16 0.57
N ILE A 53 -3.32 17.73 1.67
CA ILE A 53 -4.05 18.64 2.56
C ILE A 53 -3.09 19.69 3.14
N ARG A 54 -1.93 19.26 3.65
CA ARG A 54 -0.93 20.15 4.27
C ARG A 54 -0.39 21.19 3.28
N THR A 55 -0.13 20.81 2.03
CA THR A 55 0.36 21.71 0.99
C THR A 55 -0.72 22.66 0.46
N LYS A 56 -2.01 22.31 0.57
CA LYS A 56 -3.12 23.22 0.25
C LYS A 56 -3.38 24.26 1.33
N LEU A 57 -3.17 23.91 2.60
CA LEU A 57 -3.45 24.78 3.75
C LEU A 57 -2.26 25.67 4.19
N SER A 58 -1.07 25.46 3.63
CA SER A 58 0.14 26.19 4.01
C SER A 58 0.92 26.67 2.79
N LYS A 59 1.77 27.68 2.97
CA LYS A 59 2.71 28.10 1.92
C LYS A 59 3.66 26.94 1.61
N PHE A 60 3.93 26.73 0.33
CA PHE A 60 4.90 25.72 -0.11
C PHE A 60 6.32 26.20 0.22
N THR A 61 6.88 25.67 1.31
CA THR A 61 8.23 25.99 1.79
C THR A 61 9.20 24.84 1.51
N PRO A 62 10.52 25.04 1.63
CA PRO A 62 11.49 23.94 1.54
C PRO A 62 11.18 22.76 2.47
N ALA A 63 10.59 23.01 3.65
CA ALA A 63 10.16 21.95 4.55
C ALA A 63 9.02 21.09 3.98
N GLN A 64 8.10 21.68 3.19
CA GLN A 64 7.06 20.93 2.48
C GLN A 64 7.66 20.12 1.32
N ALA A 65 8.65 20.67 0.62
CA ALA A 65 9.39 19.95 -0.41
C ALA A 65 10.12 18.73 0.17
N THR A 66 10.80 18.88 1.32
CA THR A 66 11.43 17.75 2.02
C THR A 66 10.40 16.69 2.42
N ALA A 67 9.26 17.10 2.99
CA ALA A 67 8.20 16.15 3.34
C ALA A 67 7.67 15.39 2.11
N ALA A 68 7.51 16.08 0.97
CA ALA A 68 7.13 15.45 -0.28
C ALA A 68 8.15 14.43 -0.78
N ILE A 69 9.45 14.76 -0.70
CA ILE A 69 10.54 13.84 -1.08
C ILE A 69 10.52 12.58 -0.20
N VAL A 70 10.34 12.71 1.11
CA VAL A 70 10.29 11.56 2.03
C VAL A 70 9.09 10.65 1.72
N VAL A 71 7.90 11.23 1.50
CA VAL A 71 6.71 10.45 1.11
C VAL A 71 6.93 9.79 -0.26
N SER A 72 7.59 10.46 -1.20
CA SER A 72 7.95 9.90 -2.50
C SER A 72 8.88 8.69 -2.37
N TYR A 73 9.93 8.78 -1.54
CA TYR A 73 10.83 7.64 -1.31
C TYR A 73 10.12 6.47 -0.63
N TYR A 74 9.24 6.73 0.34
CA TYR A 74 8.43 5.69 0.94
C TYR A 74 7.58 4.98 -0.13
N TRP A 75 6.94 5.74 -1.02
CA TRP A 75 6.11 5.16 -2.07
C TRP A 75 6.90 4.30 -3.06
N HIS A 76 8.07 4.78 -3.52
CA HIS A 76 8.94 3.99 -4.39
C HIS A 76 9.48 2.74 -3.71
N PHE A 77 9.80 2.81 -2.43
CA PHE A 77 10.20 1.63 -1.66
C PHE A 77 9.09 0.57 -1.63
N VAL A 78 7.85 1.00 -1.35
CA VAL A 78 6.70 0.09 -1.37
C VAL A 78 6.55 -0.54 -2.76
N ASP A 79 6.62 0.23 -3.85
CA ASP A 79 6.54 -0.28 -5.22
C ASP A 79 7.63 -1.33 -5.54
N ILE A 80 8.89 -1.08 -5.14
CA ILE A 80 10.00 -2.02 -5.32
C ILE A 80 9.76 -3.32 -4.56
N VAL A 81 9.25 -3.25 -3.32
CA VAL A 81 8.91 -4.44 -2.54
C VAL A 81 7.82 -5.26 -3.25
N TRP A 82 6.87 -4.62 -3.92
CA TRP A 82 5.85 -5.33 -4.69
C TRP A 82 6.43 -6.07 -5.90
N ILE A 83 7.39 -5.48 -6.61
CA ILE A 83 8.06 -6.15 -7.75
C ILE A 83 8.82 -7.40 -7.30
N GLY A 84 9.33 -7.41 -6.07
CA GLY A 84 10.05 -8.54 -5.50
C GLY A 84 9.17 -9.62 -4.84
N LEU A 85 7.85 -9.39 -4.71
CA LEU A 85 6.87 -10.35 -4.18
C LEU A 85 6.25 -11.20 -5.29
#